data_AF-A0A1B2JJA4-F1
#
_entry.id   AF-A0A1B2JJA4-F1
#
_cell.length_a   1.000
_cell.length_b   1.000
_cell.length_c   1.000
_cell.angle_alpha   90.00
_cell.angle_beta   90.00
_cell.angle_gamma   90.00
#
_symmetry.space_group_name_H-M   'P 1'
#
loop_
_entity.id
_entity.type
_entity.pdbx_description
1 polymer ?
#
loop_
_entity_poly.entity_id
_entity_poly.type
_entity_poly.pdbx_seq_one_letter_code
_entity_poly.pdbx_strand_id
1 'polypeptide(L)'
;MKIKFGEEDEFKAVPQETEDIKSAVEENLAETESDSDDAPEEENISQARENVTKLELQRKQIEKEQAEKLKQKRRQLNEKFQKQQEEKRKNGKVDENVDELLPEELLESLEKTPQTAQDSKSRKAHINFGDHTEFPEDFLKPKSLKRVQKLSINKGPVTVKVLKRVSVPKSKLHDRRSEWLNRKSLDKR
;
A
#
# COMPACT_ATOMS: atom_id res chain seq x y z
N MET A 1 -17.86 37.57 16.62
CA MET A 1 -17.78 37.72 15.15
C MET A 1 -18.27 36.42 14.50
N LYS A 2 -19.20 36.50 13.54
CA LYS A 2 -19.69 35.35 12.76
C LYS A 2 -18.93 35.31 11.44
N ILE A 3 -18.21 34.23 11.17
CA ILE A 3 -17.53 34.03 9.88
C ILE A 3 -18.52 33.31 8.96
N LYS A 4 -18.99 34.00 7.91
CA LYS A 4 -19.71 33.43 6.78
C LYS A 4 -18.67 32.89 5.80
N PHE A 5 -18.71 31.60 5.48
CA PHE A 5 -17.96 31.07 4.33
C PHE A 5 -18.83 31.22 3.10
N GLY A 6 -18.40 32.12 2.21
CA GLY A 6 -18.94 32.30 0.88
C GLY A 6 -18.54 31.13 -0.01
N GLU A 7 -19.57 30.59 -0.63
CA GLU A 7 -19.62 30.05 -1.99
C GLU A 7 -18.66 30.78 -2.94
N GLU A 8 -17.72 30.04 -3.54
CA GLU A 8 -17.12 30.23 -4.88
C GLU A 8 -15.81 29.39 -4.95
N ASP A 9 -15.95 28.14 -5.36
CA ASP A 9 -14.88 27.44 -6.08
C ASP A 9 -15.59 26.52 -7.10
N GLU A 10 -15.88 27.12 -8.25
CA GLU A 10 -16.41 26.45 -9.43
C GLU A 10 -15.44 25.35 -9.89
N PHE A 11 -15.83 24.09 -9.66
CA PHE A 11 -15.22 22.97 -10.35
C PHE A 11 -15.57 23.08 -11.85
N LYS A 12 -14.63 23.59 -12.65
CA LYS A 12 -14.67 23.50 -14.11
C LYS A 12 -14.61 22.02 -14.51
N ALA A 13 -15.78 21.45 -14.82
CA ALA A 13 -15.90 20.13 -15.40
C ALA A 13 -15.24 20.11 -16.79
N VAL A 14 -14.17 19.33 -16.94
CA VAL A 14 -13.61 18.96 -18.24
C VAL A 14 -14.58 17.96 -18.88
N PRO A 15 -15.13 18.22 -20.09
CA PRO A 15 -15.96 17.24 -20.76
C PRO A 15 -15.06 16.07 -21.21
N GLN A 16 -15.33 14.87 -20.71
CA GLN A 16 -14.82 13.64 -21.31
C GLN A 16 -15.77 13.25 -22.43
N GLU A 17 -15.38 13.56 -23.67
CA GLU A 17 -15.98 12.99 -24.87
C GLU A 17 -15.77 11.48 -24.84
N THR A 18 -16.85 10.73 -24.68
CA THR A 18 -16.90 9.30 -24.99
C THR A 18 -17.28 9.17 -26.45
N GLU A 19 -16.31 9.11 -27.35
CA GLU A 19 -16.57 8.71 -28.73
C GLU A 19 -16.59 7.19 -28.83
N ASP A 20 -17.79 6.69 -29.14
CA ASP A 20 -18.05 5.35 -29.64
C ASP A 20 -17.27 5.11 -30.93
N ILE A 21 -16.21 4.30 -30.87
CA ILE A 21 -15.47 3.90 -32.08
C ILE A 21 -16.26 2.80 -32.80
N LYS A 22 -17.14 3.22 -33.70
CA LYS A 22 -17.68 2.43 -34.81
C LYS A 22 -16.60 2.17 -35.86
N SER A 23 -16.73 1.03 -36.51
CA SER A 23 -15.89 0.56 -37.62
C SER A 23 -15.74 1.58 -38.75
N ALA A 24 -14.50 1.87 -39.11
CA ALA A 24 -14.13 2.31 -40.46
C ALA A 24 -12.89 1.51 -40.87
N VAL A 25 -13.13 0.54 -41.73
CA VAL A 25 -12.13 0.00 -42.64
C VAL A 25 -11.81 1.13 -43.61
N GLU A 26 -10.57 1.60 -43.61
CA GLU A 26 -10.05 2.37 -44.74
C GLU A 26 -8.57 2.05 -44.93
N GLU A 27 -8.28 1.66 -46.16
CA GLU A 27 -7.02 1.19 -46.69
C GLU A 27 -5.90 2.20 -46.45
N ASN A 28 -4.73 1.70 -46.04
CA ASN A 28 -3.46 2.28 -46.46
C ASN A 28 -2.54 1.11 -46.81
N LEU A 29 -2.56 0.75 -48.10
CA LEU A 29 -1.54 -0.04 -48.76
C LEU A 29 -0.21 0.72 -48.65
N ALA A 30 0.72 0.19 -47.87
CA ALA A 30 2.14 0.42 -48.08
C ALA A 30 2.72 -0.90 -48.59
N GLU A 31 2.98 -0.91 -49.89
CA GLU A 31 3.67 -1.95 -50.64
C GLU A 31 4.99 -2.32 -49.93
N THR A 32 5.07 -3.55 -49.44
CA THR A 32 6.34 -4.23 -49.23
C THR A 32 6.26 -5.51 -50.04
N GLU A 33 6.74 -5.42 -51.28
CA GLU A 33 7.06 -6.60 -52.07
C GLU A 33 8.21 -7.33 -51.36
N SER A 34 7.86 -8.35 -50.59
CA SER A 34 8.79 -9.38 -50.15
C SER A 34 8.26 -10.71 -50.68
N ASP A 35 8.65 -11.00 -51.90
CA ASP A 35 8.53 -12.32 -52.54
C ASP A 35 9.31 -13.33 -51.69
N SER A 36 8.61 -13.99 -50.76
CA SER A 36 9.15 -15.07 -49.95
C SER A 36 8.15 -16.21 -50.01
N ASP A 37 8.32 -17.04 -51.03
CA ASP A 37 7.71 -18.37 -51.21
C ASP A 37 8.27 -19.36 -50.17
N ASP A 38 8.11 -19.01 -48.89
CA ASP A 38 8.51 -19.87 -47.78
C ASP A 38 7.27 -20.63 -47.31
N ALA A 39 7.34 -21.96 -47.44
CA ALA A 39 6.31 -22.87 -46.96
C ALA A 39 5.97 -22.57 -45.48
N PRO A 40 4.80 -22.99 -44.97
CA PRO A 40 4.55 -22.90 -43.53
C PRO A 40 5.58 -23.78 -42.78
N GLU A 41 6.68 -23.17 -42.36
CA GLU A 41 7.64 -23.75 -41.45
C GLU A 41 7.01 -23.85 -40.05
N GLU A 42 7.50 -24.78 -39.24
CA GLU A 42 7.06 -25.04 -37.87
C GLU A 42 7.41 -23.89 -36.87
N GLU A 43 7.05 -22.63 -37.18
CA GLU A 43 7.41 -21.40 -36.45
C GLU A 43 6.91 -21.29 -34.99
N ASN A 44 5.97 -22.14 -34.57
CA ASN A 44 5.27 -21.96 -33.30
C ASN A 44 6.18 -22.03 -32.06
N ILE A 45 7.31 -22.73 -32.13
CA ILE A 45 8.21 -22.90 -30.97
C ILE A 45 9.26 -21.79 -30.89
N SER A 46 9.75 -21.29 -32.03
CA SER A 46 10.77 -20.24 -32.08
C SER A 46 10.21 -18.89 -31.66
N GLN A 47 9.04 -18.49 -32.19
CA GLN A 47 8.36 -17.27 -31.79
C GLN A 47 7.94 -17.29 -30.31
N ALA A 48 7.54 -18.46 -29.79
CA ALA A 48 7.22 -18.62 -28.37
C ALA A 48 8.45 -18.39 -27.47
N ARG A 49 9.64 -18.86 -27.87
CA ARG A 49 10.89 -18.61 -27.12
C ARG A 49 11.28 -17.15 -27.13
N GLU A 50 11.16 -16.47 -28.27
CA GLU A 50 11.45 -15.03 -28.37
C GLU A 50 10.48 -14.17 -27.54
N ASN A 51 9.20 -14.54 -27.51
CA ASN A 51 8.23 -13.86 -26.66
C ASN A 51 8.55 -14.02 -25.17
N VAL A 52 8.99 -15.20 -24.74
CA VAL A 52 9.41 -15.44 -23.34
C VAL A 52 10.66 -14.63 -22.99
N THR A 53 11.68 -14.61 -23.85
CA THR A 53 12.90 -13.82 -23.59
C THR A 53 12.60 -12.32 -23.54
N LYS A 54 11.74 -11.81 -24.42
CA LYS A 54 11.29 -10.41 -24.42
C LYS A 54 10.56 -10.04 -23.12
N LEU A 55 9.66 -10.90 -22.64
CA LEU A 55 8.95 -10.69 -21.37
C LEU A 55 9.91 -10.72 -20.17
N GLU A 56 10.89 -11.60 -20.16
CA GLU A 56 11.91 -11.62 -19.10
C GLU A 56 12.76 -10.36 -19.09
N LEU A 57 13.13 -9.86 -20.28
CA LEU A 57 13.94 -8.66 -20.42
C LEU A 57 13.17 -7.41 -19.95
N GLN A 58 11.90 -7.29 -20.31
CA GLN A 58 11.00 -6.25 -19.80
C GLN A 58 10.85 -6.32 -18.28
N ARG A 59 10.67 -7.52 -17.70
CA ARG A 59 10.61 -7.69 -16.24
C ARG A 59 11.88 -7.21 -15.55
N LYS A 60 13.05 -7.59 -16.08
CA LYS A 60 14.35 -7.15 -15.55
C LYS A 60 14.54 -5.64 -15.64
N GLN A 61 14.08 -5.00 -16.71
CA GLN A 61 14.13 -3.54 -16.86
C GLN A 61 13.25 -2.84 -15.81
N ILE A 62 12.00 -3.29 -15.66
CA ILE A 62 11.07 -2.75 -14.66
C ILE A 62 11.63 -2.89 -13.24
N GLU A 63 12.22 -4.05 -12.91
CA GLU A 63 12.84 -4.29 -11.60
C GLU A 63 14.03 -3.34 -11.35
N LYS A 64 14.89 -3.13 -12.35
CA LYS A 64 16.01 -2.18 -12.26
C LYS A 64 15.52 -0.75 -12.02
N GLU A 65 14.53 -0.29 -12.78
CA GLU A 65 13.96 1.05 -12.61
C GLU A 65 13.34 1.24 -11.22
N GLN A 66 12.64 0.21 -10.71
CA GLN A 66 12.07 0.25 -9.36
C GLN A 66 13.16 0.32 -8.29
N ALA A 67 14.22 -0.47 -8.44
CA ALA A 67 15.36 -0.44 -7.53
C ALA A 67 16.07 0.92 -7.53
N GLU A 68 16.25 1.54 -8.70
CA GLU A 68 16.82 2.88 -8.83
C GLU A 68 15.94 3.95 -8.17
N LYS A 69 14.63 3.92 -8.41
CA LYS A 69 13.66 4.82 -7.76
C LYS A 69 13.72 4.70 -6.23
N LEU A 70 13.81 3.48 -5.70
CA LEU A 70 13.95 3.26 -4.26
C LEU A 70 15.28 3.79 -3.71
N LYS A 71 16.38 3.59 -4.43
CA LYS A 71 17.70 4.11 -4.06
C LYS A 71 17.73 5.63 -4.04
N GLN A 72 17.10 6.28 -5.02
CA GLN A 72 16.95 7.74 -5.06
C GLN A 72 16.12 8.26 -3.88
N LYS A 73 14.97 7.63 -3.59
CA LYS A 73 14.15 7.98 -2.40
C LYS A 73 14.95 7.86 -1.10
N ARG A 74 15.74 6.79 -0.95
CA ARG A 74 16.59 6.60 0.25
C ARG A 74 17.64 7.71 0.38
N ARG A 75 18.27 8.12 -0.73
CA ARG A 75 19.24 9.24 -0.74
C ARG A 75 18.58 10.54 -0.31
N GLN A 76 17.43 10.88 -0.88
CA GLN A 76 16.68 12.10 -0.53
C GLN A 76 16.27 12.14 0.94
N LEU A 77 15.82 11.01 1.50
CA LEU A 77 15.48 10.92 2.92
C LEU A 77 16.71 11.11 3.80
N ASN A 78 17.84 10.51 3.42
CA ASN A 78 19.08 10.63 4.18
C ASN A 78 19.62 12.08 4.14
N GLU A 79 19.55 12.75 3.00
CA GLU A 79 19.91 14.17 2.89
C GLU A 79 19.02 15.06 3.75
N LYS A 80 17.69 14.85 3.74
CA LYS A 80 16.77 15.58 4.63
C LYS A 80 17.10 15.35 6.10
N PHE A 81 17.40 14.10 6.48
CA PHE A 81 17.76 13.77 7.85
C PHE A 81 19.08 14.42 8.27
N GLN A 82 20.10 14.41 7.41
CA GLN A 82 21.37 15.09 7.67
C GLN A 82 21.18 16.60 7.83
N LYS A 83 20.39 17.24 6.95
CA LYS A 83 20.06 18.67 7.08
C LYS A 83 19.40 18.98 8.42
N GLN A 84 18.41 18.19 8.83
CA GLN A 84 17.76 18.35 10.14
C GLN A 84 18.74 18.16 11.30
N GLN A 85 19.66 17.20 11.19
CA GLN A 85 20.66 16.97 12.23
C GLN A 85 21.67 18.12 12.33
N GLU A 86 22.06 18.70 11.20
CA GLU A 86 22.89 19.90 11.15
C GLU A 86 22.16 21.14 11.70
N GLU A 87 20.90 21.35 11.35
CA GLU A 87 20.06 22.42 11.92
C GLU A 87 19.92 22.27 13.43
N LYS A 88 19.66 21.05 13.93
CA LYS A 88 19.63 20.78 15.38
C LYS A 88 20.97 21.03 16.07
N ARG A 89 22.10 20.79 15.40
CA ARG A 89 23.43 21.10 15.95
C ARG A 89 23.71 22.60 15.94
N LYS A 90 23.28 23.32 14.90
CA LYS A 90 23.44 24.78 14.78
C LYS A 90 22.53 25.53 15.78
N ASN A 91 21.28 25.08 15.91
CA ASN A 91 20.28 25.65 16.83
C ASN A 91 20.34 25.05 18.24
N GLY A 92 21.14 24.00 18.45
CA GLY A 92 21.35 23.33 19.74
C GLY A 92 22.21 24.14 20.72
N LYS A 93 22.74 25.29 20.30
CA LYS A 93 22.97 26.42 21.21
C LYS A 93 21.63 27.12 21.41
N VAL A 94 20.73 26.47 22.15
CA VAL A 94 19.53 27.13 22.62
C VAL A 94 19.98 28.08 23.72
N ASP A 95 19.79 29.38 23.47
CA ASP A 95 19.95 30.46 24.43
C ASP A 95 19.33 30.11 25.78
N GLU A 96 20.02 30.42 26.87
CA GLU A 96 19.55 30.30 28.26
C GLU A 96 18.29 31.14 28.57
N ASN A 97 17.74 31.88 27.58
CA ASN A 97 16.60 32.80 27.73
C ASN A 97 15.26 32.26 27.19
N VAL A 98 15.18 31.00 26.73
CA VAL A 98 13.89 30.45 26.23
C VAL A 98 12.86 30.27 27.35
N ASP A 99 13.32 30.19 28.61
CA ASP A 99 12.42 30.11 29.77
C ASP A 99 11.68 31.42 30.06
N GLU A 100 12.18 32.58 29.62
CA GLU A 100 11.53 33.91 29.83
C GLU A 100 10.45 34.25 28.78
N LEU A 101 10.37 33.49 27.68
CA LEU A 101 9.42 33.75 26.58
C LEU A 101 8.15 32.88 26.66
N LEU A 102 8.01 32.06 27.70
CA LEU A 102 6.78 31.31 27.92
C LEU A 102 5.70 32.27 28.44
N PRO A 103 4.54 32.43 27.76
CA PRO A 103 3.49 33.32 28.23
C PRO A 103 3.04 32.93 29.64
N GLU A 104 3.24 33.82 30.61
CA GLU A 104 2.88 33.60 32.02
C GLU A 104 1.39 33.27 32.19
N GLU A 105 0.54 33.75 31.28
CA GLU A 105 -0.90 33.43 31.23
C GLU A 105 -1.19 31.92 31.12
N LEU A 106 -0.29 31.16 30.49
CA LEU A 106 -0.47 29.72 30.29
C LEU A 106 -0.14 28.94 31.58
N LEU A 107 0.89 29.35 32.31
CA LEU A 107 1.24 28.79 33.62
C LEU A 107 0.16 29.10 34.66
N GLU A 108 -0.34 30.33 34.68
CA GLU A 108 -1.37 30.76 35.61
C GLU A 108 -2.71 30.03 35.37
N SER A 109 -3.02 29.68 34.11
CA SER A 109 -4.21 28.88 33.77
C SER A 109 -4.13 27.43 34.26
N LEU A 110 -2.92 26.87 34.37
CA LEU A 110 -2.69 25.51 34.84
C LEU A 110 -2.73 25.42 36.37
N GLU A 111 -2.28 26.46 37.07
CA GLU A 111 -2.38 26.55 38.53
C GLU A 111 -3.80 26.83 39.03
N LYS A 112 -4.60 27.61 38.27
CA LYS A 112 -5.99 27.94 38.62
C LYS A 112 -7.00 26.81 38.39
N THR A 113 -6.61 25.71 37.71
CA THR A 113 -7.48 24.55 37.54
C THR A 113 -7.23 23.53 38.65
N PRO A 114 -8.13 23.38 39.65
CA PRO A 114 -8.01 22.31 40.63
C PRO A 114 -8.09 20.97 39.89
N GLN A 115 -7.13 20.10 40.15
CA GLN A 115 -6.97 18.76 39.60
C GLN A 115 -8.30 18.02 39.46
N THR A 116 -8.88 18.01 38.25
CA THR A 116 -9.75 16.90 37.83
C THR A 116 -8.81 15.73 37.61
N ALA A 117 -8.58 14.99 38.68
CA ALA A 117 -7.59 13.94 38.79
C ALA A 117 -8.01 12.66 38.04
N GLN A 118 -8.35 12.71 36.75
CA GLN A 118 -8.34 11.57 35.81
C GLN A 118 -8.06 12.12 34.40
N ASP A 119 -7.25 11.39 33.61
CA ASP A 119 -6.90 11.68 32.21
C ASP A 119 -5.75 12.67 31.92
N SER A 120 -4.57 12.43 32.50
CA SER A 120 -3.31 12.77 31.79
C SER A 120 -2.09 12.01 32.33
N LYS A 121 -2.15 10.67 32.32
CA LYS A 121 -0.91 9.88 32.19
C LYS A 121 -0.38 10.01 30.76
N SER A 122 0.02 11.22 30.39
CA SER A 122 0.87 11.48 29.22
C SER A 122 2.27 11.00 29.56
N ARG A 123 2.46 9.68 29.59
CA ARG A 123 3.80 9.12 29.51
C ARG A 123 4.27 9.43 28.10
N LYS A 124 5.20 10.38 27.95
CA LYS A 124 6.04 10.49 26.75
C LYS A 124 6.88 9.21 26.68
N ALA A 125 6.27 8.12 26.22
CA ALA A 125 6.96 6.87 25.94
C ALA A 125 7.70 7.05 24.62
N HIS A 126 9.03 7.04 24.68
CA HIS A 126 9.86 6.80 23.51
C HIS A 126 9.45 5.42 22.94
N ILE A 127 8.75 5.41 21.81
CA ILE A 127 8.30 4.17 21.16
C ILE A 127 9.54 3.49 20.58
N ASN A 128 10.13 2.58 21.35
CA ASN A 128 11.14 1.65 20.85
C ASN A 128 10.43 0.64 19.94
N PHE A 129 10.64 0.74 18.62
CA PHE A 129 10.14 -0.23 17.64
C PHE A 129 10.77 -1.64 17.75
N GLY A 130 11.63 -1.86 18.74
CA GLY A 130 12.25 -3.15 19.04
C GLY A 130 11.68 -3.85 20.29
N ASP A 131 10.77 -3.21 21.02
CA ASP A 131 10.12 -3.85 22.17
C ASP A 131 8.82 -4.48 21.69
N HIS A 132 8.72 -5.80 21.80
CA HIS A 132 7.52 -6.53 21.47
C HIS A 132 6.41 -6.02 22.37
N THR A 133 5.64 -5.08 21.86
CA THR A 133 4.42 -4.61 22.50
C THR A 133 3.64 -5.84 22.87
N GLU A 134 3.41 -5.99 24.17
CA GLU A 134 2.33 -6.78 24.74
C GLU A 134 1.11 -6.49 23.87
N PHE A 135 0.84 -7.38 22.92
CA PHE A 135 -0.34 -7.27 22.10
C PHE A 135 -1.49 -7.28 23.09
N PRO A 136 -2.43 -6.31 23.03
CA PRO A 136 -3.57 -6.32 23.94
C PRO A 136 -4.18 -7.72 23.89
N GLU A 137 -4.33 -8.41 25.02
CA GLU A 137 -4.78 -9.83 25.07
C GLU A 137 -6.10 -10.04 24.29
N ASP A 138 -6.84 -8.97 24.06
CA ASP A 138 -8.02 -8.93 23.19
C ASP A 138 -7.76 -9.32 21.72
N PHE A 139 -6.53 -9.20 21.21
CA PHE A 139 -6.14 -9.67 19.87
C PHE A 139 -5.86 -11.17 19.81
N LEU A 140 -5.67 -11.85 20.95
CA LEU A 140 -5.48 -13.30 21.00
C LEU A 140 -6.81 -14.07 20.94
N LYS A 141 -7.94 -13.38 21.11
CA LYS A 141 -9.27 -13.99 21.02
C LYS A 141 -9.54 -14.41 19.56
N PRO A 142 -9.96 -15.65 19.28
CA PRO A 142 -10.14 -16.14 17.90
C PRO A 142 -11.18 -15.33 17.10
N LYS A 143 -12.07 -14.61 17.78
CA LYS A 143 -13.07 -13.73 17.17
C LYS A 143 -12.49 -12.39 16.69
N SER A 144 -11.45 -11.84 17.33
CA SER A 144 -10.78 -10.60 16.89
C SER A 144 -9.82 -10.90 15.73
N LEU A 145 -9.07 -12.00 15.79
CA LEU A 145 -8.26 -12.50 14.67
C LEU A 145 -9.07 -12.71 13.38
N LYS A 146 -10.25 -13.32 13.48
CA LYS A 146 -11.16 -13.48 12.32
C LYS A 146 -11.62 -12.14 11.74
N ARG A 147 -11.70 -11.07 12.54
CA ARG A 147 -12.04 -9.73 12.02
C ARG A 147 -10.88 -9.12 11.26
N VAL A 148 -9.66 -9.26 11.77
CA VAL A 148 -8.44 -8.76 11.13
C VAL A 148 -8.11 -9.53 9.83
N GLN A 149 -8.39 -10.83 9.79
CA GLN A 149 -8.09 -11.69 8.62
C GLN A 149 -9.14 -11.61 7.49
N LYS A 150 -10.26 -10.92 7.68
CA LYS A 150 -11.27 -10.77 6.63
C LYS A 150 -10.75 -9.84 5.53
N LEU A 151 -10.73 -10.36 4.31
CA LEU A 151 -10.33 -9.60 3.12
C LEU A 151 -11.50 -8.87 2.45
N SER A 152 -12.70 -9.06 2.96
CA SER A 152 -13.93 -8.44 2.47
C SER A 152 -14.61 -7.66 3.58
N ILE A 153 -14.96 -6.41 3.30
CA ILE A 153 -15.66 -5.52 4.23
C ILE A 153 -16.89 -4.96 3.53
N ASN A 154 -18.04 -5.04 4.21
CA ASN A 154 -19.29 -4.43 3.73
C ASN A 154 -19.34 -2.97 4.20
N LYS A 155 -19.56 -2.05 3.27
CA LYS A 155 -19.69 -0.60 3.49
C LYS A 155 -21.09 -0.17 3.01
N GLY A 156 -22.12 -0.59 3.75
CA GLY A 156 -23.51 -0.40 3.35
C GLY A 156 -23.91 -1.33 2.20
N PRO A 157 -24.47 -0.82 1.08
CA PRO A 157 -24.85 -1.66 -0.06
C PRO A 157 -23.65 -2.22 -0.84
N VAL A 158 -22.44 -1.67 -0.64
CA VAL A 158 -21.24 -2.05 -1.38
C VAL A 158 -20.35 -2.98 -0.56
N THR A 159 -19.80 -4.02 -1.19
CA THR A 159 -18.80 -4.92 -0.59
C THR A 159 -17.43 -4.69 -1.22
N VAL A 160 -16.46 -4.26 -0.40
CA VAL A 160 -15.07 -4.05 -0.82
C VAL A 160 -14.26 -5.32 -0.54
N LYS A 161 -13.59 -5.87 -1.55
CA LYS A 161 -12.73 -7.06 -1.43
C LYS A 161 -11.30 -6.74 -1.84
N VAL A 162 -10.33 -7.12 -1.02
CA VAL A 162 -8.90 -7.02 -1.35
C VAL A 162 -8.47 -8.23 -2.16
N LEU A 163 -7.89 -8.02 -3.35
CA LEU A 163 -7.36 -9.10 -4.19
C LEU A 163 -6.14 -9.74 -3.50
N LYS A 164 -6.13 -11.07 -3.41
CA LYS A 164 -4.96 -11.83 -2.95
C LYS A 164 -3.94 -11.90 -4.07
N ARG A 165 -2.65 -11.88 -3.71
CA ARG A 165 -1.57 -12.28 -4.63
C ARG A 165 -1.79 -13.73 -5.08
N VAL A 166 -1.33 -14.04 -6.29
CA VAL A 166 -1.50 -15.36 -6.93
C VAL A 166 -1.06 -16.46 -5.96
N SER A 167 -2.02 -17.25 -5.49
CA SER A 167 -1.84 -18.34 -4.54
C SER A 167 -2.53 -19.56 -5.12
N VAL A 168 -1.89 -20.72 -4.98
CA VAL A 168 -2.47 -21.99 -5.43
C VAL A 168 -3.82 -22.22 -4.74
N PRO A 169 -4.87 -22.64 -5.46
CA PRO A 169 -6.17 -22.95 -4.88
C PRO A 169 -6.06 -24.07 -3.83
N LYS A 170 -6.74 -23.91 -2.69
CA LYS A 170 -6.83 -24.97 -1.67
C LYS A 170 -7.77 -26.07 -2.18
N SER A 171 -7.30 -27.30 -2.25
CA SER A 171 -8.08 -28.45 -2.71
C SER A 171 -8.95 -29.01 -1.57
N LYS A 172 -10.21 -29.33 -1.86
CA LYS A 172 -11.13 -30.03 -0.93
C LYS A 172 -10.99 -31.56 -0.97
N LEU A 173 -10.12 -32.07 -1.84
CA LEU A 173 -9.97 -33.51 -2.09
C LEU A 173 -9.26 -34.24 -0.94
N HIS A 174 -8.40 -33.53 -0.19
CA HIS A 174 -7.71 -34.13 0.96
C HIS A 174 -8.68 -34.58 2.06
N ASP A 175 -9.77 -33.84 2.28
CA ASP A 175 -10.77 -34.17 3.29
C ASP A 175 -11.56 -35.44 2.91
N ARG A 176 -11.96 -35.58 1.65
CA ARG A 176 -12.63 -36.81 1.16
C ARG A 176 -11.70 -38.02 1.24
N ARG A 177 -10.44 -37.86 0.87
CA ARG A 177 -9.45 -38.94 0.95
C ARG A 177 -9.21 -39.35 2.41
N SER A 178 -9.09 -38.39 3.32
CA SER A 178 -8.87 -38.68 4.74
C SER A 178 -10.10 -39.29 5.40
N GLU A 179 -11.31 -38.80 5.11
CA GLU A 179 -12.57 -39.40 5.56
C GLU A 179 -12.72 -40.84 5.07
N TRP A 180 -12.43 -41.09 3.79
CA TRP A 180 -12.50 -42.44 3.22
C TRP A 180 -11.49 -43.38 3.87
N LEU A 181 -10.25 -42.91 4.03
CA LEU A 181 -9.20 -43.69 4.67
C LEU A 181 -9.52 -43.93 6.14
N ASN A 182 -10.08 -42.96 6.86
CA ASN A 182 -10.38 -43.02 8.29
C ASN A 182 -11.85 -43.37 8.59
N ARG A 183 -12.53 -44.02 7.64
CA ARG A 183 -13.92 -44.45 7.84
C ARG A 183 -14.00 -45.46 8.97
N LYS A 184 -15.07 -45.36 9.77
CA LYS A 184 -15.31 -46.24 10.93
C LYS A 184 -15.40 -47.73 10.59
N SER A 185 -15.69 -48.08 9.33
CA SER A 185 -15.76 -49.47 8.87
C SER A 185 -14.39 -50.11 8.63
N LEU A 186 -13.32 -49.30 8.57
CA LEU A 186 -11.97 -49.82 8.65
C LEU A 186 -11.61 -49.84 10.13
N ASP A 187 -11.61 -51.03 10.72
CA ASP A 187 -11.28 -51.26 12.13
C ASP A 187 -9.76 -51.11 12.30
N LYS A 188 -9.30 -49.85 12.28
CA LYS A 188 -7.89 -49.49 12.41
C LYS A 188 -7.47 -49.70 13.86
N ARG A 189 -6.56 -50.65 14.06
CA ARG A 189 -5.86 -50.88 15.32
C ARG A 189 -4.87 -49.76 15.62
#